data_AF-A0AAC8XPH2-F1
#
_entry.id   AF-A0AAC8XPH2-F1
#
_cell.length_a   1.000
_cell.length_b   1.000
_cell.length_c   1.000
_cell.angle_alpha   90.00
_cell.angle_beta   90.00
_cell.angle_gamma   90.00
#
_symmetry.space_group_name_H-M   'P 1'
#
loop_
_entity.id
_entity.type
_entity.pdbx_description
1 polymer ?
#
loop_
_entity_poly.entity_id
_entity_poly.type
_entity_poly.pdbx_seq_one_letter_code
_entity_poly.pdbx_strand_id
1 'polypeptide(L)'
;MRFFITLLMSFWLLLFTASVSAQVTIIINKQSYEFAQPIRLNSVLSIVAESGDWYWPTSGIYNLNDAYAEREKGAVLSEIRMVLKSYNSNSDTYRALESLYQQVSSWTVSTRVITPISYNRARLIAEENPMFQPGRYLLRISPRPSVVHFSGLVIKPGAYRHGDDLSIFSTAKSVTKASDADKSHVFVINPMGEIEKRGIAYWNIDYSQLMPGSQIYVPITGQIFSSTLDALNTRIANLAVHRILPQ
;
A
#
# COMPACT_ATOMS: atom_id res chain seq x y z
N MET A 1 -15.03 85.85 10.67
CA MET A 1 -15.26 84.89 11.77
C MET A 1 -15.80 83.60 11.17
N ARG A 2 -14.97 82.55 11.13
CA ARG A 2 -15.27 81.10 11.10
C ARG A 2 -14.10 80.35 10.46
N PHE A 3 -13.25 79.81 11.32
CA PHE A 3 -12.19 78.86 11.00
C PHE A 3 -12.81 77.47 10.75
N PHE A 4 -12.40 76.79 9.69
CA PHE A 4 -12.60 75.34 9.55
C PHE A 4 -11.23 74.68 9.61
N ILE A 5 -10.99 73.95 10.69
CA ILE A 5 -9.81 73.11 10.91
C ILE A 5 -10.18 71.70 10.43
N THR A 6 -9.54 71.23 9.36
CA THR A 6 -9.63 69.83 8.92
C THR A 6 -8.55 69.01 9.61
N LEU A 7 -8.96 68.17 10.56
CA LEU A 7 -8.12 67.19 11.25
C LEU A 7 -8.17 65.87 10.48
N LEU A 8 -7.06 65.49 9.83
CA LEU A 8 -6.91 64.20 9.15
C LEU A 8 -6.21 63.21 10.10
N MET A 9 -6.97 62.35 10.78
CA MET A 9 -6.41 61.21 11.53
C MET A 9 -6.10 60.08 10.54
N SER A 10 -4.83 59.75 10.36
CA SER A 10 -4.39 58.55 9.66
C SER A 10 -4.43 57.34 10.60
N PHE A 11 -5.33 56.40 10.31
CA PHE A 11 -5.43 55.11 11.00
C PHE A 11 -4.56 54.10 10.24
N TRP A 12 -3.41 53.73 10.80
CA TRP A 12 -2.50 52.74 10.23
C TRP A 12 -2.97 51.33 10.61
N LEU A 13 -3.68 50.65 9.70
CA LEU A 13 -4.05 49.24 9.84
C LEU A 13 -2.83 48.36 9.51
N LEU A 14 -2.17 47.84 10.54
CA LEU A 14 -1.22 46.74 10.44
C LEU A 14 -1.99 45.45 10.09
N LEU A 15 -2.07 45.13 8.80
CA LEU A 15 -2.55 43.84 8.31
C LEU A 15 -1.48 42.79 8.61
N PHE A 16 -1.61 42.08 9.73
CA PHE A 16 -0.93 40.79 9.92
C PHE A 16 -1.54 39.78 8.96
N THR A 17 -0.90 39.55 7.82
CA THR A 17 -1.20 38.40 6.98
C THR A 17 -0.63 37.16 7.67
N ALA A 18 -1.48 36.36 8.31
CA ALA A 18 -1.11 35.01 8.69
C ALA A 18 -0.86 34.22 7.40
N SER A 19 0.39 34.10 6.99
CA SER A 19 0.77 33.19 5.90
C SER A 19 0.47 31.77 6.38
N VAL A 20 -0.63 31.19 5.92
CA VAL A 20 -0.82 29.74 5.97
C VAL A 20 0.23 29.15 5.02
N SER A 21 1.40 28.84 5.55
CA SER A 21 2.42 28.11 4.79
C SER A 21 1.85 26.73 4.50
N ALA A 22 1.80 26.37 3.22
CA ALA A 22 1.38 25.06 2.79
C ALA A 22 2.49 24.05 3.14
N GLN A 23 2.40 23.50 4.35
CA GLN A 23 3.42 22.67 4.97
C GLN A 23 3.37 21.23 4.43
N VAL A 24 4.54 20.62 4.23
CA VAL A 24 4.67 19.19 3.98
C VAL A 24 5.13 18.51 5.26
N THR A 25 4.40 17.49 5.71
CA THR A 25 4.80 16.64 6.83
C THR A 25 5.16 15.26 6.31
N ILE A 26 6.40 14.84 6.51
CA ILE A 26 6.84 13.48 6.20
C ILE A 26 7.12 12.74 7.50
N ILE A 27 6.39 11.65 7.72
CA ILE A 27 6.65 10.71 8.80
C ILE A 27 7.55 9.62 8.24
N ILE A 28 8.83 9.60 8.62
CA ILE A 28 9.76 8.53 8.25
C ILE A 28 9.73 7.47 9.35
N ASN A 29 9.15 6.32 9.04
CA ASN A 29 8.81 5.27 9.99
C ASN A 29 7.96 5.78 11.17
N LYS A 30 8.59 6.29 12.24
CA LYS A 30 7.92 6.84 13.44
C LYS A 30 8.24 8.31 13.71
N GLN A 31 9.24 8.87 13.04
CA GLN A 31 9.71 10.24 13.29
C GLN A 31 9.09 11.21 12.29
N SER A 32 8.56 12.32 12.78
CA SER A 32 7.92 13.36 11.96
C SER A 32 8.92 14.45 11.59
N TYR A 33 8.89 14.86 10.32
CA TYR A 33 9.66 15.96 9.78
C TYR A 33 8.73 16.93 9.07
N GLU A 34 8.94 18.21 9.29
CA GLU A 34 8.09 19.28 8.80
C GLU A 34 8.88 20.22 7.89
N PHE A 35 8.31 20.53 6.73
CA PHE A 35 8.94 21.38 5.72
C PHE A 35 8.00 22.52 5.35
N ALA A 36 8.49 23.75 5.46
CA ALA A 36 7.72 24.98 5.15
C ALA A 36 7.50 25.20 3.65
N GLN A 37 8.15 24.41 2.79
CA GLN A 37 8.08 24.49 1.34
C GLN A 37 7.98 23.06 0.74
N PRO A 38 7.44 22.92 -0.48
CA PRO A 38 7.47 21.66 -1.21
C PRO A 38 8.90 21.09 -1.26
N ILE A 39 9.03 19.81 -0.95
CA ILE A 39 10.32 19.11 -0.89
C ILE A 39 10.30 17.92 -1.86
N ARG A 40 11.47 17.59 -2.43
CA ARG A 40 11.63 16.43 -3.32
C ARG A 40 12.03 15.17 -2.57
N LEU A 41 11.75 14.02 -3.17
CA LEU A 41 12.06 12.70 -2.61
C LEU A 41 13.53 12.54 -2.22
N ASN A 42 14.46 12.97 -3.06
CA ASN A 42 15.89 12.87 -2.77
C ASN A 42 16.29 13.61 -1.47
N SER A 43 15.78 14.83 -1.24
CA SER A 43 16.05 15.62 -0.04
C SER A 43 15.42 15.02 1.21
N VAL A 44 14.27 14.36 1.07
CA VAL A 44 13.66 13.60 2.17
C VAL A 44 14.51 12.36 2.50
N LEU A 45 14.91 11.61 1.47
CA LEU A 45 15.71 10.39 1.64
C LEU A 45 17.12 10.67 2.17
N SER A 46 17.71 11.84 1.91
CA SER A 46 19.05 12.19 2.45
C SER A 46 19.09 12.26 3.97
N ILE A 47 17.96 12.46 4.64
CA ILE A 47 17.87 12.48 6.12
C ILE A 47 18.26 11.12 6.72
N VAL A 48 17.99 10.04 5.99
CA VAL A 48 18.14 8.66 6.46
C VAL A 48 19.09 7.84 5.58
N ALA A 49 19.60 8.38 4.48
CA ALA A 49 20.40 7.63 3.51
C ALA A 49 21.62 6.92 4.13
N GLU A 50 22.24 7.53 5.16
CA GLU A 50 23.43 7.02 5.82
C GLU A 50 23.15 6.36 7.18
N SER A 51 21.88 6.32 7.62
CA SER A 51 21.53 5.83 8.96
C SER A 51 21.23 4.33 9.03
N GLY A 52 21.37 3.59 7.92
CA GLY A 52 21.22 2.14 7.91
C GLY A 52 21.32 1.49 6.53
N ASP A 53 21.42 0.16 6.53
CA ASP A 53 21.43 -0.67 5.32
C ASP A 53 20.00 -0.91 4.82
N TRP A 54 19.45 0.11 4.16
CA TRP A 54 18.07 0.08 3.68
C TRP A 54 17.88 -0.80 2.45
N TYR A 55 16.90 -1.71 2.51
CA TYR A 55 16.43 -2.41 1.34
C TYR A 55 15.35 -1.58 0.66
N TRP A 56 15.81 -0.65 -0.16
CA TRP A 56 15.00 0.33 -0.90
C TRP A 56 13.76 -0.23 -1.60
N PRO A 57 13.78 -1.43 -2.24
CA PRO A 57 12.58 -1.96 -2.89
C PRO A 57 11.38 -2.16 -1.98
N THR A 58 11.59 -2.50 -0.70
CA THR A 58 10.49 -2.68 0.27
C THR A 58 9.97 -1.39 0.87
N SER A 59 10.65 -0.28 0.58
CA SER A 59 10.22 1.02 1.04
C SER A 59 9.02 1.51 0.26
N GLY A 60 8.16 2.28 0.91
CA GLY A 60 6.93 2.79 0.31
C GLY A 60 6.54 4.15 0.86
N ILE A 61 5.97 4.98 0.00
CA ILE A 61 5.37 6.26 0.38
C ILE A 61 3.86 6.10 0.36
N TYR A 62 3.22 6.58 1.41
CA TYR A 62 1.78 6.59 1.55
C TYR A 62 1.30 8.02 1.75
N ASN A 63 0.40 8.48 0.88
CA ASN A 63 -0.27 9.77 1.01
C ASN A 63 -1.41 9.62 2.02
N LEU A 64 -1.26 10.26 3.19
CA LEU A 64 -2.22 10.16 4.29
C LEU A 64 -3.43 11.09 4.09
N ASN A 65 -3.39 11.97 3.09
CA ASN A 65 -4.47 12.90 2.75
C ASN A 65 -5.40 12.31 1.68
N ASP A 66 -4.97 11.27 0.97
CA ASP A 66 -5.76 10.63 -0.08
C ASP A 66 -6.52 9.43 0.46
N ALA A 67 -7.84 9.58 0.55
CA ALA A 67 -8.76 8.57 1.05
C ALA A 67 -9.10 7.46 0.02
N TYR A 68 -8.47 7.42 -1.16
CA TYR A 68 -8.73 6.40 -2.19
C TYR A 68 -8.66 4.97 -1.62
N ALA A 69 -7.56 4.60 -0.96
CA ALA A 69 -7.38 3.24 -0.44
C ALA A 69 -8.44 2.84 0.59
N GLU A 70 -8.84 3.75 1.48
CA GLU A 70 -9.89 3.47 2.48
C GLU A 70 -11.28 3.34 1.84
N ARG A 71 -11.60 4.19 0.85
CA ARG A 71 -12.84 4.04 0.06
C ARG A 71 -12.86 2.71 -0.67
N GLU A 72 -11.74 2.34 -1.29
CA GLU A 72 -11.61 1.09 -2.03
C GLU A 72 -11.74 -0.13 -1.11
N LYS A 73 -11.11 -0.09 0.07
CA LYS A 73 -11.30 -1.11 1.12
C LYS A 73 -12.76 -1.26 1.50
N GLY A 74 -13.47 -0.16 1.76
CA GLY A 74 -14.90 -0.20 2.09
C GLY A 74 -15.75 -0.84 0.98
N ALA A 75 -15.44 -0.51 -0.27
CA ALA A 75 -16.17 -1.06 -1.42
C ALA A 75 -15.84 -2.55 -1.68
N VAL A 76 -14.59 -2.99 -1.50
CA VAL A 76 -14.20 -4.41 -1.53
C VAL A 76 -14.93 -5.18 -0.43
N LEU A 77 -14.97 -4.66 0.79
CA LEU A 77 -15.70 -5.30 1.90
C LEU A 77 -17.20 -5.42 1.63
N SER A 78 -17.79 -4.40 1.00
CA SER A 78 -19.19 -4.47 0.56
C SER A 78 -19.41 -5.58 -0.47
N GLU A 79 -18.50 -5.69 -1.44
CA GLU A 79 -18.55 -6.69 -2.50
C GLU A 79 -18.41 -8.12 -1.97
N ILE A 80 -17.46 -8.39 -1.06
CA ILE A 80 -17.34 -9.68 -0.38
C ILE A 80 -18.67 -10.02 0.34
N ARG A 81 -19.29 -9.04 1.00
CA ARG A 81 -20.57 -9.21 1.69
C ARG A 81 -21.73 -9.53 0.74
N MET A 82 -21.72 -8.97 -0.47
CA MET A 82 -22.72 -9.29 -1.49
C MET A 82 -22.54 -10.71 -1.99
N VAL A 83 -21.30 -11.13 -2.28
CA VAL A 83 -20.97 -12.49 -2.72
C VAL A 83 -21.34 -13.52 -1.65
N LEU A 84 -21.08 -13.22 -0.36
CA LEU A 84 -21.46 -14.09 0.76
C LEU A 84 -22.94 -14.47 0.76
N LYS A 85 -23.85 -13.58 0.31
CA LYS A 85 -25.30 -13.85 0.27
C LYS A 85 -25.68 -14.94 -0.74
N SER A 86 -24.83 -15.24 -1.71
CA SER A 86 -25.05 -16.27 -2.72
C SER A 86 -24.69 -17.68 -2.24
N TYR A 87 -24.10 -17.82 -1.04
CA TYR A 87 -23.65 -19.10 -0.50
C TYR A 87 -24.36 -19.44 0.81
N ASN A 88 -24.59 -20.74 1.04
CA ASN A 88 -25.14 -21.24 2.29
C ASN A 88 -24.11 -21.06 3.43
N SER A 89 -24.55 -20.61 4.61
CA SER A 89 -23.67 -20.37 5.77
C SER A 89 -22.89 -21.60 6.25
N ASN A 90 -23.38 -22.79 5.95
CA ASN A 90 -22.71 -24.05 6.29
C ASN A 90 -21.71 -24.54 5.21
N SER A 91 -21.64 -23.87 4.06
CA SER A 91 -20.70 -24.21 2.99
C SER A 91 -19.27 -23.78 3.32
N ASP A 92 -18.30 -24.52 2.80
CA ASP A 92 -16.88 -24.15 2.94
C ASP A 92 -16.56 -22.84 2.24
N THR A 93 -17.22 -22.56 1.10
CA THR A 93 -17.08 -21.31 0.35
C THR A 93 -17.50 -20.10 1.19
N TYR A 94 -18.62 -20.21 1.92
CA TYR A 94 -19.06 -19.15 2.83
C TYR A 94 -18.03 -18.90 3.93
N ARG A 95 -17.53 -19.96 4.60
CA ARG A 95 -16.50 -19.83 5.64
C ARG A 95 -15.22 -19.20 5.11
N ALA A 96 -14.83 -19.55 3.89
CA ALA A 96 -13.65 -19.04 3.22
C ALA A 96 -13.79 -17.54 2.87
N LEU A 97 -14.94 -17.14 2.33
CA LEU A 97 -15.27 -15.74 2.07
C LEU A 97 -15.41 -14.91 3.35
N GLU A 98 -15.95 -15.48 4.43
CA GLU A 98 -16.03 -14.82 5.74
C GLU A 98 -14.62 -14.59 6.31
N SER A 99 -13.74 -15.60 6.24
CA SER A 99 -12.33 -15.44 6.61
C SER A 99 -11.66 -14.34 5.78
N LEU A 100 -11.91 -14.30 4.47
CA LEU A 100 -11.40 -13.25 3.60
C LEU A 100 -11.91 -11.85 4.00
N TYR A 101 -13.20 -11.73 4.33
CA TYR A 101 -13.79 -10.49 4.84
C TYR A 101 -13.07 -10.01 6.10
N GLN A 102 -12.85 -10.90 7.07
CA GLN A 102 -12.15 -10.57 8.32
C GLN A 102 -10.68 -10.19 8.08
N GLN A 103 -10.01 -10.86 7.13
CA GLN A 103 -8.65 -10.47 6.74
C GLN A 103 -8.62 -9.05 6.17
N VAL A 104 -9.43 -8.76 5.15
CA VAL A 104 -9.43 -7.45 4.50
C VAL A 104 -9.88 -6.36 5.47
N SER A 105 -10.84 -6.63 6.36
CA SER A 105 -11.30 -5.64 7.35
C SER A 105 -10.19 -5.23 8.31
N SER A 106 -9.31 -6.17 8.67
CA SER A 106 -8.15 -5.95 9.54
C SER A 106 -6.98 -5.20 8.88
N TRP A 107 -6.96 -5.05 7.56
CA TRP A 107 -5.84 -4.39 6.87
C TRP A 107 -5.80 -2.90 7.19
N THR A 108 -4.63 -2.41 7.60
CA THR A 108 -4.32 -0.98 7.58
C THR A 108 -3.93 -0.58 6.17
N VAL A 109 -4.67 0.35 5.55
CA VAL A 109 -4.41 0.80 4.19
C VAL A 109 -4.18 2.30 4.15
N SER A 110 -3.40 2.75 3.19
CA SER A 110 -3.25 4.16 2.85
C SER A 110 -2.87 4.26 1.39
N THR A 111 -3.27 5.33 0.72
CA THR A 111 -3.01 5.44 -0.72
C THR A 111 -1.52 5.52 -0.98
N ARG A 112 -1.00 4.56 -1.75
CA ARG A 112 0.42 4.41 -2.04
C ARG A 112 0.78 5.31 -3.20
N VAL A 113 1.87 6.06 -3.07
CA VAL A 113 2.46 6.79 -4.20
C VAL A 113 3.31 5.81 -4.99
N ILE A 114 2.90 5.51 -6.23
CA ILE A 114 3.57 4.55 -7.11
C ILE A 114 4.81 5.24 -7.71
N THR A 115 5.95 5.03 -7.06
CA THR A 115 7.25 5.53 -7.51
C THR A 115 8.36 4.66 -6.90
N PRO A 116 9.47 4.39 -7.63
CA PRO A 116 10.60 3.68 -7.06
C PRO A 116 11.20 4.48 -5.90
N ILE A 117 11.29 3.86 -4.72
CA ILE A 117 11.96 4.48 -3.58
C ILE A 117 13.42 4.08 -3.63
N SER A 118 14.32 5.02 -3.89
CA SER A 118 15.77 4.81 -3.82
C SER A 118 16.49 6.14 -3.78
N TYR A 119 17.39 6.32 -2.81
CA TYR A 119 18.13 7.58 -2.67
C TYR A 119 19.00 7.87 -3.91
N ASN A 120 19.69 6.86 -4.42
CA ASN A 120 20.54 7.01 -5.60
C ASN A 120 19.71 7.30 -6.87
N ARG A 121 18.60 6.58 -7.07
CA ARG A 121 17.77 6.80 -8.25
C ARG A 121 17.10 8.18 -8.23
N ALA A 122 16.56 8.60 -7.09
CA ALA A 122 15.97 9.94 -6.93
C ALA A 122 16.99 11.09 -7.13
N ARG A 123 18.30 10.83 -7.01
CA ARG A 123 19.35 11.82 -7.32
C ARG A 123 19.70 11.85 -8.81
N LEU A 124 19.62 10.72 -9.50
CA LEU A 124 20.14 10.55 -10.86
C LEU A 124 19.05 10.61 -11.94
N ILE A 125 17.82 10.23 -11.61
CA ILE A 125 16.68 10.12 -12.54
C ILE A 125 15.61 11.10 -12.08
N ALA A 126 15.34 12.14 -12.87
CA ALA A 126 14.45 13.24 -12.49
C ALA A 126 13.00 12.79 -12.31
N GLU A 127 12.56 11.83 -13.13
CA GLU A 127 11.22 11.24 -13.13
C GLU A 127 10.95 10.43 -11.84
N GLU A 128 12.01 9.93 -11.20
CA GLU A 128 11.94 9.16 -9.94
C GLU A 128 12.23 10.04 -8.71
N ASN A 129 12.16 11.35 -8.88
CA ASN A 129 12.34 12.32 -7.81
C ASN A 129 11.09 13.21 -7.65
N PRO A 130 9.92 12.63 -7.31
CA PRO A 130 8.70 13.40 -7.22
C PRO A 130 8.81 14.49 -6.14
N MET A 131 8.09 15.59 -6.38
CA MET A 131 7.93 16.66 -5.40
C MET A 131 6.68 16.41 -4.56
N PHE A 132 6.83 16.39 -3.25
CA PHE A 132 5.72 16.27 -2.32
C PHE A 132 4.89 17.56 -2.34
N GLN A 133 3.60 17.40 -2.60
CA GLN A 133 2.62 18.47 -2.46
C GLN A 133 2.31 18.70 -0.98
N PRO A 134 1.84 19.89 -0.58
CA PRO A 134 1.41 20.17 0.80
C PRO A 134 0.49 19.08 1.35
N GLY A 135 0.71 18.68 2.60
CA GLY A 135 0.00 17.58 3.24
C GLY A 135 0.90 16.60 3.98
N ARG A 136 0.29 15.52 4.48
CA ARG A 136 0.95 14.50 5.30
C ARG A 136 1.25 13.22 4.52
N TYR A 137 2.47 12.70 4.65
CA TYR A 137 2.90 11.45 4.02
C TYR A 137 3.60 10.56 5.04
N LEU A 138 3.46 9.25 4.87
CA LEU A 138 4.21 8.25 5.60
C LEU A 138 5.22 7.59 4.65
N LEU A 139 6.50 7.76 4.93
CA LEU A 139 7.59 7.05 4.29
C LEU A 139 7.99 5.87 5.18
N ARG A 140 7.70 4.65 4.72
CA ARG A 140 8.15 3.41 5.37
C ARG A 140 9.44 2.97 4.69
N ILE A 141 10.50 2.80 5.48
CA ILE A 141 11.77 2.22 5.05
C ILE A 141 12.14 1.09 6.01
N SER A 142 12.73 0.03 5.48
CA SER A 142 13.13 -1.13 6.27
C SER A 142 14.43 -1.74 5.75
N PRO A 143 15.17 -2.46 6.61
CA PRO A 143 16.20 -3.39 6.12
C PRO A 143 15.54 -4.50 5.28
N ARG A 144 16.37 -5.33 4.64
CA ARG A 144 15.89 -6.45 3.82
C ARG A 144 15.08 -7.42 4.69
N PRO A 145 13.77 -7.60 4.43
CA PRO A 145 12.98 -8.57 5.17
C PRO A 145 13.40 -9.99 4.78
N SER A 146 13.20 -10.93 5.69
CA SER A 146 13.40 -12.37 5.46
C SER A 146 12.06 -13.12 5.33
N VAL A 147 11.00 -12.40 4.96
CA VAL A 147 9.64 -12.92 4.90
C VAL A 147 8.92 -12.48 3.63
N VAL A 148 7.89 -13.24 3.28
CA VAL A 148 6.81 -12.84 2.36
C VAL A 148 5.48 -12.91 3.12
N HIS A 149 4.47 -12.17 2.66
CA HIS A 149 3.18 -12.07 3.35
C HIS A 149 2.06 -12.75 2.56
N PHE A 150 1.46 -13.79 3.13
CA PHE A 150 0.29 -14.46 2.56
C PHE A 150 -1.02 -13.87 3.06
N SER A 151 -1.97 -13.75 2.14
CA SER A 151 -3.37 -13.41 2.42
C SER A 151 -4.31 -14.14 1.46
N GLY A 152 -5.61 -14.04 1.71
CA GLY A 152 -6.62 -14.66 0.87
C GLY A 152 -7.00 -16.05 1.37
N LEU A 153 -7.12 -17.00 0.45
CA LEU A 153 -7.67 -18.34 0.69
C LEU A 153 -6.59 -19.28 1.27
N VAL A 154 -6.02 -18.87 2.40
CA VAL A 154 -5.04 -19.62 3.20
C VAL A 154 -5.57 -19.84 4.60
N ILE A 155 -5.24 -20.98 5.22
CA ILE A 155 -5.71 -21.31 6.57
C ILE A 155 -5.08 -20.37 7.62
N LYS A 156 -3.83 -19.96 7.41
CA LYS A 156 -3.10 -19.05 8.29
C LYS A 156 -2.52 -17.88 7.46
N PRO A 157 -3.22 -16.75 7.33
CA PRO A 157 -2.65 -15.56 6.71
C PRO A 157 -1.55 -14.96 7.61
N GLY A 158 -0.56 -14.29 7.02
CA GLY A 158 0.53 -13.68 7.77
C GLY A 158 1.89 -13.76 7.08
N ALA A 159 2.95 -13.52 7.84
CA ALA A 159 4.32 -13.59 7.36
C ALA A 159 4.83 -15.04 7.36
N TYR A 160 5.49 -15.42 6.28
CA TYR A 160 6.15 -16.71 6.10
C TYR A 160 7.60 -16.47 5.74
N ARG A 161 8.49 -17.33 6.26
CA ARG A 161 9.93 -17.22 5.98
C ARG A 161 10.17 -17.30 4.47
N HIS A 162 10.87 -16.30 3.96
CA HIS A 162 11.43 -16.27 2.63
C HIS A 162 12.87 -16.78 2.73
N GLY A 163 13.15 -17.87 2.00
CA GLY A 163 14.49 -18.43 1.87
C GLY A 163 15.11 -18.00 0.56
N ASP A 164 16.43 -17.93 0.54
CA ASP A 164 17.20 -17.78 -0.69
C ASP A 164 16.87 -18.98 -1.60
N ASP A 165 16.52 -18.71 -2.86
CA ASP A 165 16.13 -19.70 -3.89
C ASP A 165 14.73 -20.34 -3.78
N LEU A 166 13.82 -19.79 -2.97
CA LEU A 166 12.42 -20.22 -3.03
C LEU A 166 11.68 -19.55 -4.19
N SER A 167 11.33 -20.36 -5.19
CA SER A 167 10.40 -19.95 -6.25
C SER A 167 8.99 -19.72 -5.71
N ILE A 168 8.16 -18.99 -6.46
CA ILE A 168 6.74 -18.85 -6.15
C ILE A 168 6.03 -20.20 -6.03
N PHE A 169 6.37 -21.18 -6.87
CA PHE A 169 5.83 -22.54 -6.78
C PHE A 169 6.13 -23.22 -5.44
N SER A 170 7.40 -23.24 -5.02
CA SER A 170 7.82 -23.84 -3.74
C SER A 170 7.22 -23.10 -2.55
N THR A 171 7.18 -21.77 -2.64
CA THR A 171 6.60 -20.90 -1.60
C THR A 171 5.09 -21.09 -1.47
N ALA A 172 4.37 -21.23 -2.58
CA ALA A 172 2.93 -21.47 -2.56
C ALA A 172 2.56 -22.86 -2.04
N LYS A 173 3.47 -23.83 -2.06
CA LYS A 173 3.29 -25.18 -1.50
C LYS A 173 3.55 -25.25 0.01
N SER A 174 4.31 -24.31 0.57
CA SER A 174 4.61 -24.31 2.01
C SER A 174 3.44 -23.83 2.88
N VAL A 175 2.39 -23.31 2.26
CA VAL A 175 1.18 -22.82 2.94
C VAL A 175 -0.01 -23.75 2.72
N THR A 176 -0.77 -23.99 3.79
CA THR A 176 -2.06 -24.71 3.68
C THR A 176 -3.11 -23.76 3.13
N LYS A 177 -3.68 -24.11 1.98
CA LYS A 177 -4.76 -23.36 1.32
C LYS A 177 -6.13 -23.83 1.81
N ALA A 178 -7.13 -22.95 1.76
CA ALA A 178 -8.53 -23.34 1.95
C ALA A 178 -9.00 -24.23 0.79
N SER A 179 -10.09 -24.98 0.98
CA SER A 179 -10.64 -25.91 -0.03
C SER A 179 -10.93 -25.25 -1.37
N ASP A 180 -11.52 -24.06 -1.33
CA ASP A 180 -11.91 -23.27 -2.51
C ASP A 180 -10.81 -22.32 -3.00
N ALA A 181 -9.58 -22.43 -2.52
CA ALA A 181 -8.46 -21.65 -3.02
C ALA A 181 -8.10 -22.03 -4.47
N ASP A 182 -7.74 -21.06 -5.30
CA ASP A 182 -7.18 -21.33 -6.62
C ASP A 182 -5.88 -22.13 -6.46
N LYS A 183 -5.86 -23.31 -7.10
CA LYS A 183 -4.73 -24.24 -7.04
C LYS A 183 -3.72 -24.01 -8.16
N SER A 184 -4.07 -23.18 -9.14
CA SER A 184 -3.29 -22.94 -10.36
C SER A 184 -2.64 -21.58 -10.37
N HIS A 185 -3.23 -20.56 -9.75
CA HIS A 185 -2.69 -19.20 -9.79
C HIS A 185 -2.73 -18.50 -8.43
N VAL A 186 -1.80 -17.56 -8.26
CA VAL A 186 -1.79 -16.58 -7.18
C VAL A 186 -1.47 -15.20 -7.74
N PHE A 187 -1.86 -14.16 -7.02
CA PHE A 187 -1.39 -12.81 -7.29
C PHE A 187 -0.14 -12.55 -6.45
N VAL A 188 0.94 -12.15 -7.10
CA VAL A 188 2.16 -11.66 -6.46
C VAL A 188 2.14 -10.14 -6.54
N ILE A 189 2.19 -9.50 -5.38
CA ILE A 189 2.33 -8.04 -5.26
C ILE A 189 3.75 -7.81 -4.77
N ASN A 190 4.61 -7.34 -5.66
CA ASN A 190 6.00 -7.10 -5.30
C ASN A 190 6.11 -5.86 -4.39
N PRO A 191 7.25 -5.68 -3.71
CA PRO A 191 7.40 -4.57 -2.76
C PRO A 191 7.36 -3.18 -3.42
N MET A 192 7.55 -3.09 -4.75
CA MET A 192 7.42 -1.86 -5.53
C MET A 192 5.96 -1.53 -5.90
N GLY A 193 5.02 -2.46 -5.70
CA GLY A 193 3.59 -2.27 -5.95
C GLY A 193 3.10 -2.81 -7.30
N GLU A 194 3.94 -3.53 -8.04
CA GLU A 194 3.52 -4.22 -9.27
C GLU A 194 2.78 -5.52 -8.91
N ILE A 195 1.76 -5.84 -9.70
CA ILE A 195 0.90 -7.00 -9.49
C ILE A 195 1.02 -7.94 -10.67
N GLU A 196 1.27 -9.21 -10.39
CA GLU A 196 1.38 -10.24 -11.42
C GLU A 196 0.60 -11.49 -11.01
N LYS A 197 -0.15 -12.06 -11.96
CA LYS A 197 -0.78 -13.36 -11.76
C LYS A 197 0.21 -14.45 -12.16
N ARG A 198 0.71 -15.22 -11.18
CA ARG A 198 1.74 -16.24 -11.36
C ARG A 198 1.16 -17.64 -11.20
N GLY A 199 1.71 -18.59 -11.97
CA GLY A 199 1.28 -19.99 -11.96
C GLY A 199 1.96 -20.83 -10.88
N ILE A 200 1.18 -21.68 -10.21
CA ILE A 200 1.62 -22.50 -9.06
C ILE A 200 1.21 -23.97 -9.16
N ALA A 201 0.55 -24.39 -10.24
CA ALA A 201 0.23 -25.80 -10.47
C ALA A 201 1.27 -26.45 -11.38
N TYR A 202 1.27 -27.79 -11.40
CA TYR A 202 2.22 -28.59 -12.17
C TYR A 202 2.22 -28.28 -13.68
N TRP A 203 1.09 -27.83 -14.21
CA TRP A 203 0.89 -27.56 -15.64
C TRP A 203 1.19 -26.11 -16.04
N ASN A 204 1.44 -25.22 -15.08
CA ASN A 204 1.75 -23.80 -15.31
C ASN A 204 2.83 -23.29 -14.34
N ILE A 205 3.82 -24.12 -14.02
CA ILE A 205 4.82 -23.83 -13.00
C ILE A 205 5.61 -22.56 -13.34
N ASP A 206 5.69 -21.64 -12.39
CA ASP A 206 6.60 -20.50 -12.41
C ASP A 206 7.73 -20.70 -11.38
N TYR A 207 8.97 -20.72 -11.88
CA TYR A 207 10.19 -20.86 -11.07
C TYR A 207 10.83 -19.52 -10.69
N SER A 208 10.21 -18.39 -11.03
CA SER A 208 10.71 -17.07 -10.66
C SER A 208 10.82 -16.92 -9.13
N GLN A 209 11.88 -16.23 -8.72
CA GLN A 209 12.12 -15.89 -7.33
C GLN A 209 11.24 -14.71 -6.93
N LEU A 210 10.77 -14.75 -5.68
CA LEU A 210 10.04 -13.64 -5.09
C LEU A 210 11.02 -12.62 -4.54
N MET A 211 10.70 -11.34 -4.72
CA MET A 211 11.40 -10.30 -3.97
C MET A 211 11.07 -10.45 -2.47
N PRO A 212 12.04 -10.29 -1.57
CA PRO A 212 11.77 -10.25 -0.14
C PRO A 212 10.75 -9.16 0.21
N GLY A 213 9.79 -9.47 1.08
CA GLY A 213 8.71 -8.56 1.45
C GLY A 213 7.52 -8.55 0.49
N SER A 214 7.55 -9.35 -0.58
CA SER A 214 6.39 -9.53 -1.48
C SER A 214 5.16 -10.01 -0.71
N GLN A 215 3.98 -9.60 -1.19
CA GLN A 215 2.71 -10.15 -0.76
C GLN A 215 2.24 -11.20 -1.78
N ILE A 216 1.64 -12.27 -1.29
CA ILE A 216 1.04 -13.33 -2.09
C ILE A 216 -0.42 -13.42 -1.69
N TYR A 217 -1.30 -13.01 -2.60
CA TYR A 217 -2.73 -13.15 -2.44
C TYR A 217 -3.18 -14.43 -3.15
N VAL A 218 -3.71 -15.38 -2.38
CA VAL A 218 -4.30 -16.63 -2.89
C VAL A 218 -5.77 -16.38 -3.20
N PRO A 219 -6.19 -16.40 -4.47
CA PRO A 219 -7.55 -16.06 -4.84
C PRO A 219 -8.53 -17.17 -4.50
N ILE A 220 -9.81 -16.81 -4.41
CA ILE A 220 -10.91 -17.78 -4.43
C ILE A 220 -11.05 -18.33 -5.84
N THR A 221 -11.19 -19.65 -5.95
CA THR A 221 -11.48 -20.33 -7.21
C THR A 221 -12.83 -19.84 -7.70
N GLY A 222 -12.84 -19.22 -8.88
CA GLY A 222 -14.07 -19.08 -9.64
C GLY A 222 -14.58 -20.47 -10.01
N GLN A 223 -15.88 -20.73 -9.88
CA GLN A 223 -16.50 -21.68 -10.80
C GLN A 223 -16.12 -21.25 -12.22
N ILE A 224 -15.93 -22.19 -13.15
CA ILE A 224 -15.24 -22.02 -14.46
C ILE A 224 -15.74 -20.82 -15.32
N PHE A 225 -16.82 -20.14 -14.91
CA PHE A 225 -17.41 -18.98 -15.59
C PHE A 225 -17.83 -17.80 -14.68
N SER A 226 -17.36 -17.69 -13.44
CA SER A 226 -17.74 -16.57 -12.54
C SER A 226 -16.83 -15.35 -12.71
N SER A 227 -17.20 -14.45 -13.63
CA SER A 227 -16.53 -13.16 -13.82
C SER A 227 -16.55 -12.28 -12.55
N THR A 228 -17.53 -12.47 -11.68
CA THR A 228 -17.64 -11.75 -10.40
C THR A 228 -16.51 -12.08 -9.44
N LEU A 229 -16.18 -13.37 -9.26
CA LEU A 229 -15.10 -13.77 -8.34
C LEU A 229 -13.73 -13.36 -8.87
N ASP A 230 -13.52 -13.42 -10.19
CA ASP A 230 -12.28 -12.96 -10.82
C ASP A 230 -12.09 -11.43 -10.68
N ALA A 231 -13.17 -10.65 -10.86
CA ALA A 231 -13.16 -9.22 -10.64
C ALA A 231 -12.84 -8.89 -9.17
N LEU A 232 -13.52 -9.55 -8.22
CA LEU A 232 -13.27 -9.38 -6.79
C LEU A 232 -11.82 -9.72 -6.42
N ASN A 233 -11.29 -10.84 -6.93
CA ASN A 233 -9.91 -11.25 -6.70
C ASN A 233 -8.91 -10.19 -7.19
N THR A 234 -9.11 -9.68 -8.40
CA THR A 234 -8.26 -8.63 -8.98
C THR A 234 -8.32 -7.36 -8.15
N ARG A 235 -9.52 -6.99 -7.69
CA ARG A 235 -9.75 -5.80 -6.88
C ARG A 235 -9.09 -5.88 -5.50
N ILE A 236 -9.14 -7.05 -4.86
CA ILE A 236 -8.43 -7.30 -3.59
C ILE A 236 -6.92 -7.23 -3.79
N ALA A 237 -6.38 -7.79 -4.89
CA ALA A 237 -4.97 -7.69 -5.21
C ALA A 237 -4.53 -6.22 -5.40
N ASN A 238 -5.31 -5.42 -6.13
CA ASN A 238 -5.10 -3.97 -6.29
C ASN A 238 -5.11 -3.24 -4.94
N LEU A 239 -6.06 -3.56 -4.07
CA LEU A 239 -6.12 -2.99 -2.73
C LEU A 239 -4.86 -3.33 -1.90
N ALA A 240 -4.30 -4.53 -2.06
CA ALA A 240 -3.12 -4.97 -1.31
C ALA A 240 -1.86 -4.11 -1.59
N VAL A 241 -1.79 -3.44 -2.75
CA VAL A 241 -0.73 -2.46 -3.06
C VAL A 241 -0.71 -1.30 -2.05
N HIS A 242 -1.88 -0.96 -1.50
CA HIS A 242 -2.07 0.12 -0.53
C HIS A 242 -1.94 -0.32 0.92
N ARG A 243 -1.67 -1.60 1.16
CA ARG A 243 -1.51 -2.12 2.52
C ARG A 243 -0.21 -1.62 3.14
N ILE A 244 -0.29 -1.19 4.40
CA ILE A 244 0.87 -0.93 5.24
C ILE A 244 1.17 -2.24 5.96
N LEU A 245 2.25 -2.91 5.54
CA LEU A 245 2.67 -4.16 6.17
C LEU A 245 3.32 -3.87 7.55
N PRO A 246 3.13 -4.78 8.53
CA PRO A 246 3.87 -4.71 9.78
C PRO A 246 5.36 -4.88 9.51
N GLN A 247 6.17 -4.10 10.23
CA GLN A 247 7.63 -4.23 10.27
C GLN A 247 8.04 -5.09 11.46
#